data_AF-A0A2V6V3C1-F1
#
_entry.id   AF-A0A2V6V3C1-F1
#
_cell.length_a   1.000
_cell.length_b   1.000
_cell.length_c   1.000
_cell.angle_alpha   90.00
_cell.angle_beta   90.00
_cell.angle_gamma   90.00
#
_symmetry.space_group_name_H-M   'P 1'
#
loop_
_entity.id
_entity.type
_entity.pdbx_description
1 polymer ?
#
loop_
_entity_poly.entity_id
_entity_poly.type
_entity_poly.pdbx_seq_one_letter_code
_entity_poly.pdbx_strand_id
1 'polypeptide(L)' 'MTGPLLELRHLSTHYVSARGTRVTRAVDDVSLVLDQGGTLGIVGE' A
#
# COMPACT_ATOMS: atom_id res chain seq x y z
N MET A 1 13.49 9.74 20.46
CA MET A 1 12.41 8.75 20.34
C MET A 1 12.49 8.16 18.95
N THR A 2 12.60 6.85 18.81
CA THR A 2 12.59 6.18 17.51
C THR A 2 11.17 6.22 16.95
N GLY A 3 11.02 6.74 15.73
CA GLY A 3 9.75 6.77 15.01
C GLY A 3 9.38 5.39 14.45
N PRO A 4 8.24 5.28 13.73
CA PRO A 4 7.83 4.02 13.13
C PRO A 4 8.87 3.51 12.12
N LEU A 5 8.93 2.18 11.95
CA LEU A 5 9.83 1.54 10.98
C LEU A 5 9.35 1.78 9.54
N LEU A 6 8.04 1.78 9.33
CA LEU A 6 7.40 2.09 8.06
C LEU A 6 6.15 2.94 8.31
N GLU A 7 6.00 3.99 7.52
CA GLU A 7 4.80 4.82 7.49
C GLU A 7 4.40 5.05 6.03
N LEU A 8 3.20 4.61 5.67
CA LEU A 8 2.55 4.84 4.39
C LEU A 8 1.43 5.85 4.62
N ARG A 9 1.38 6.89 3.79
CA ARG A 9 0.30 7.89 3.80
C ARG A 9 -0.28 8.00 2.41
N HIS A 10 -1.58 7.78 2.28
CA HIS A 10 -2.35 7.93 1.05
C HIS A 10 -1.75 7.20 -0.16
N LEU A 11 -1.22 6.00 0.05
CA LEU A 11 -0.59 5.20 -0.99
C LEU A 11 -1.64 4.76 -2.01
N SER A 12 -1.43 5.12 -3.26
CA SER A 12 -2.25 4.66 -4.39
C SER A 12 -1.35 4.12 -5.50
N THR A 13 -1.69 2.94 -6.02
CA THR A 13 -0.94 2.26 -7.08
C THR A 13 -1.89 1.80 -8.16
N HIS A 14 -1.55 2.11 -9.41
CA HIS A 14 -2.36 1.79 -10.58
C HIS A 14 -1.54 0.96 -11.57
N TYR A 15 -2.12 -0.13 -12.06
CA TYR A 15 -1.56 -0.90 -13.16
C TYR A 15 -2.30 -0.56 -14.46
N VAL A 16 -1.53 -0.21 -15.47
CA VAL A 16 -2.04 0.08 -16.81
C VAL A 16 -1.76 -1.12 -17.72
N SER A 17 -2.80 -1.59 -18.40
CA SER A 17 -2.73 -2.76 -19.28
C SER A 17 -3.49 -2.51 -20.59
N ALA A 18 -3.51 -3.51 -21.48
CA ALA A 18 -4.25 -3.48 -22.75
C ALA A 18 -4.00 -2.21 -23.58
N ARG A 19 -2.72 -1.90 -23.85
CA ARG A 19 -2.30 -0.69 -24.59
C ARG A 19 -2.86 0.62 -24.01
N GLY A 20 -3.02 0.70 -22.69
CA GLY A 20 -3.50 1.91 -22.01
C GLY A 20 -5.00 1.98 -21.79
N THR A 21 -5.78 1.02 -22.31
CA THR A 21 -7.25 1.08 -22.23
C THR A 21 -7.84 0.53 -20.93
N ARG A 22 -7.05 -0.23 -20.17
CA ARG A 22 -7.49 -0.80 -18.89
C ARG A 22 -6.58 -0.36 -17.76
N VAL A 23 -7.19 0.31 -16.77
CA VAL A 23 -6.52 0.74 -15.54
C VAL A 23 -7.11 -0.04 -14.37
N THR A 24 -6.26 -0.73 -13.63
CA THR A 24 -6.62 -1.39 -12.37
C THR A 24 -6.03 -0.60 -11.22
N ARG A 25 -6.87 -0.17 -10.27
CA ARG A 25 -6.41 0.40 -9.00
C ARG A 25 -6.03 -0.76 -8.09
N ALA A 26 -4.74 -1.01 -7.94
CA ALA A 26 -4.23 -2.11 -7.15
C ALA A 26 -4.14 -1.75 -5.66
N VAL A 27 -3.88 -0.48 -5.37
CA VAL A 27 -3.96 0.11 -4.04
C VAL A 27 -4.67 1.44 -4.19
N ASP A 28 -5.68 1.71 -3.37
CA ASP A 28 -6.48 2.93 -3.43
C ASP A 28 -6.47 3.60 -2.05
N ASP A 29 -5.76 4.73 -1.95
CA ASP A 29 -5.67 5.61 -0.78
C ASP A 29 -5.40 4.93 0.58
N VAL A 30 -4.40 4.04 0.63
CA VAL A 30 -4.07 3.29 1.85
C VAL A 30 -3.07 4.04 2.73
N SER A 31 -3.38 4.15 4.02
CA SER A 31 -2.45 4.63 5.05
C SER A 31 -2.20 3.54 6.09
N LEU A 32 -0.94 3.32 6.46
CA LEU A 32 -0.51 2.24 7.36
C LEU A 32 0.75 2.67 8.12
N VAL A 33 0.84 2.32 9.40
CA VAL A 33 2.05 2.45 10.21
C VAL A 33 2.48 1.07 10.71
N LEU A 34 3.77 0.77 10.63
CA LEU A 34 4.37 -0.42 11.22
C LEU A 34 5.54 -0.01 12.12
N ASP A 35 5.44 -0.35 13.39
CA ASP A 35 6.48 -0.12 14.38
C ASP A 35 7.58 -1.18 14.31
N GLN A 36 8.77 -0.82 14.82
CA GLN A 36 9.88 -1.76 14.92
C GLN A 36 9.51 -2.96 15.81
N GLY A 37 9.72 -4.18 15.30
CA GLY A 37 9.35 -5.41 16.00
C GLY A 37 7.88 -5.81 15.86
N GLY A 38 7.05 -5.00 15.20
CA GLY A 38 5.68 -5.36 14.84
C GLY A 38 5.62 -6.40 13.71
N THR A 39 4.50 -7.12 13.61
CA THR A 39 4.20 -8.06 12.52
C THR A 39 3.01 -7.57 11.72
N LEU A 40 3.12 -7.52 10.39
CA LEU A 40 2.04 -7.16 9.47
C LEU A 40 1.57 -8.40 8.71
N GLY A 41 0.28 -8.71 8.79
CA GLY A 41 -0.37 -9.72 7.95
C GLY A 41 -1.19 -9.05 6.85
N ILE A 42 -1.05 -9.52 5.61
CA ILE A 42 -1.86 -9.08 4.47
C ILE A 42 -2.70 -10.26 4.02
N VAL A 43 -4.02 -10.06 3.91
CA VAL A 43 -5.00 -11.07 3.49
C VAL A 43 -5.90 -10.50 2.41
N GLY A 44 -6.42 -11.36 1.54
CA GLY A 44 -7.37 -11.02 0.49
C GLY A 44 -8.38 -12.15 0.29
N GLU A 45 -9.46 -11.87 -0.43
CA GLU A 45 -10.40 -12.90 -0.89
C GLU A 45 -9.75 -13.88 -1.89
#